data_AF-A0A920UZ37-F1
#
_entry.id   AF-A0A920UZ37-F1
#
_cell.length_a   1.000
_cell.length_b   1.000
_cell.length_c   1.000
_cell.angle_alpha   90.00
_cell.angle_beta   90.00
_cell.angle_gamma   90.00
#
_symmetry.space_group_name_H-M   'P 1'
#
loop_
_entity.id
_entity.type
_entity.pdbx_description
1 polymer ?
#
loop_
_entity_poly.entity_id
_entity_poly.type
_entity_poly.pdbx_seq_one_letter_code
_entity_poly.pdbx_strand_id
1 'polypeptide(L)'
;MAWHFYQQFVENKKLRLFRGTDGYGDGEQLRDFVSVDDVVKVNLFFSDHTNMSGIYNVGTGHSRSFNDLALAVINGLAQLNGESVMELQQALSQGWLEYFSMPET
;
A
#
# COMPACT_ATOMS: atom_id res chain seq x y z
N MET A 1 -4.95 -0.04 4.02
CA MET A 1 -4.44 -0.68 2.79
C MET A 1 -3.49 -1.83 3.07
N ALA A 2 -2.35 -1.61 3.73
CA ALA A 2 -1.39 -2.68 4.05
C ALA A 2 -2.04 -3.91 4.74
N TRP A 3 -2.95 -3.69 5.71
CA TRP A 3 -3.71 -4.76 6.35
C TRP A 3 -4.57 -5.58 5.37
N HIS A 4 -5.26 -4.92 4.42
CA HIS A 4 -6.09 -5.62 3.44
C HIS A 4 -5.23 -6.48 2.51
N PHE A 5 -4.06 -5.99 2.12
CA PHE A 5 -3.10 -6.77 1.34
C PHE A 5 -2.58 -7.97 2.13
N TYR A 6 -2.19 -7.76 3.38
CA TYR A 6 -1.77 -8.84 4.26
C TYR A 6 -2.84 -9.94 4.36
N GLN A 7 -4.11 -9.58 4.57
CA GLN A 7 -5.21 -10.55 4.65
C GLN A 7 -5.38 -11.33 3.33
N GLN A 8 -5.44 -10.66 2.19
CA GLN A 8 -5.53 -11.35 0.88
C GLN A 8 -4.40 -12.36 0.69
N PHE A 9 -3.17 -11.96 1.03
CA PHE A 9 -1.99 -12.80 0.85
C PHE A 9 -1.97 -13.98 1.83
N VAL A 10 -2.35 -13.78 3.09
CA VAL A 10 -2.43 -14.88 4.07
C VAL A 10 -3.54 -15.88 3.72
N GLU A 11 -4.69 -15.40 3.24
CA GLU A 11 -5.83 -16.25 2.92
C GLU A 11 -5.63 -17.04 1.61
N ASN A 12 -5.12 -16.39 0.57
CA ASN A 12 -5.13 -16.93 -0.79
C ASN A 12 -3.74 -17.03 -1.44
N LYS A 13 -2.67 -16.66 -0.72
CA LYS A 13 -1.30 -16.50 -1.27
C LYS A 13 -1.24 -15.63 -2.53
N LYS A 14 -2.14 -14.66 -2.61
CA LYS A 14 -2.38 -13.86 -3.80
C LYS A 14 -2.91 -12.48 -3.45
N LEU A 15 -2.31 -11.46 -4.06
CA LEU A 15 -2.73 -10.07 -4.04
C LEU A 15 -3.34 -9.67 -5.37
N ARG A 16 -4.39 -8.87 -5.32
CA ARG A 16 -5.10 -8.39 -6.51
C ARG A 16 -5.03 -6.87 -6.56
N LEU A 17 -4.49 -6.34 -7.65
CA LEU A 17 -4.45 -4.91 -7.93
C LEU A 17 -5.27 -4.58 -9.17
N PHE A 18 -5.76 -3.34 -9.26
CA PHE A 18 -6.41 -2.87 -10.46
C PHE A 18 -5.41 -2.66 -11.59
N ARG A 19 -5.86 -2.96 -12.81
CA ARG A 19 -5.17 -2.52 -14.03
C ARG A 19 -5.05 -1.00 -14.09
N GLY A 20 -4.08 -0.56 -14.89
CA GLY A 20 -3.78 0.84 -15.13
C GLY A 20 -4.95 1.60 -15.76
N THR A 21 -5.11 2.86 -15.37
CA THR A 21 -6.10 3.80 -15.94
C THR A 21 -5.46 5.18 -16.07
N ASP A 22 -5.99 6.02 -16.97
CA ASP A 22 -5.59 7.42 -17.13
C ASP A 22 -4.07 7.66 -17.29
N GLY A 23 -3.41 6.80 -18.05
CA GLY A 23 -1.97 6.91 -18.34
C GLY A 23 -1.05 6.27 -17.28
N TYR A 24 -1.60 5.69 -16.22
CA TYR A 24 -0.85 4.85 -15.29
C TYR A 24 -0.81 3.41 -15.77
N GLY A 25 0.32 2.73 -15.56
CA GLY A 25 0.45 1.29 -15.75
C GLY A 25 -0.31 0.48 -14.69
N ASP A 26 -0.34 -0.84 -14.85
CA ASP A 26 -0.97 -1.76 -13.91
C ASP A 26 -0.33 -1.66 -12.52
N GLY A 27 -1.14 -1.34 -11.50
CA GLY A 27 -0.67 -1.11 -10.13
C GLY A 27 0.22 0.12 -9.93
N GLU A 28 0.46 0.92 -10.97
CA GLU A 28 1.34 2.10 -10.93
C GLU A 28 0.63 3.38 -10.45
N GLN A 29 -0.65 3.30 -10.08
CA GLN A 29 -1.34 4.45 -9.53
C GLN A 29 -0.68 4.88 -8.21
N LEU A 30 -0.38 6.17 -8.09
CA LEU A 30 0.39 6.70 -6.98
C LEU A 30 -0.50 7.17 -5.83
N ARG A 31 -0.10 6.86 -4.60
CA ARG A 31 -0.71 7.38 -3.37
C ARG A 31 0.36 7.70 -2.32
N ASP A 32 0.05 8.67 -1.46
CA ASP A 32 0.80 8.91 -0.23
C ASP A 32 0.20 8.02 0.87
N PHE A 33 0.95 7.00 1.29
CA PHE A 33 0.52 6.06 2.33
C PHE A 33 1.08 6.49 3.68
N VAL A 34 0.24 7.10 4.51
CA VAL A 34 0.60 7.53 5.87
C VAL A 34 0.24 6.46 6.92
N SER A 35 1.10 6.29 7.91
CA SER A 35 0.84 5.41 9.05
C SER A 35 -0.25 5.98 9.95
N VAL A 36 -1.10 5.11 10.50
CA VAL A 36 -2.10 5.49 11.51
C VAL A 36 -1.42 6.08 12.74
N ASP A 37 -0.26 5.54 13.15
CA ASP A 37 0.47 6.05 14.31
C ASP A 37 0.92 7.50 14.11
N ASP A 38 1.31 7.87 12.89
CA ASP A 38 1.72 9.25 12.61
C ASP A 38 0.51 10.19 12.57
N VAL A 39 -0.64 9.72 12.05
CA VAL A 39 -1.90 10.47 12.13
C VAL A 39 -2.33 10.66 13.59
N VAL A 40 -2.18 9.64 14.44
CA VAL A 40 -2.47 9.75 15.88
C VAL A 40 -1.55 10.77 16.54
N LYS A 41 -0.24 10.73 16.28
CA LYS A 41 0.73 11.71 16.80
C LYS A 41 0.36 13.14 16.39
N VAL A 42 -0.04 13.36 15.13
CA VAL A 42 -0.47 14.69 14.66
C VAL A 42 -1.73 15.15 15.41
N ASN A 43 -2.71 14.28 15.62
CA ASN A 43 -3.91 14.65 16.38
C ASN A 43 -3.59 14.98 17.85
N LEU A 44 -2.73 14.19 18.51
CA LEU A 44 -2.28 14.48 19.88
C LEU A 44 -1.50 15.80 19.95
N PHE A 45 -0.65 16.07 18.97
CA PHE A 45 0.07 17.35 18.88
C PHE A 45 -0.90 18.54 18.86
N PHE A 46 -1.94 18.51 18.02
CA PHE A 46 -2.94 19.60 17.99
C PHE A 46 -3.85 19.63 19.23
N SER A 47 -4.10 18.48 19.86
CA SER A 47 -4.79 18.43 21.16
C SER A 47 -4.03 19.21 22.24
N ASP A 48 -2.69 19.15 22.23
CA ASP A 48 -1.83 19.87 23.18
C ASP A 48 -1.62 21.36 22.81
N HIS A 49 -1.90 21.75 21.56
CA HIS A 49 -1.67 23.10 21.02
C HIS A 49 -2.96 23.75 20.52
N THR A 50 -3.90 23.98 21.45
CA THR A 50 -5.26 24.48 21.16
C THR A 50 -5.33 25.88 20.54
N ASN A 51 -4.23 26.64 20.59
CA ASN A 51 -4.10 27.94 19.93
C ASN A 51 -3.79 27.83 18.42
N MET A 52 -3.46 26.64 17.92
CA MET A 52 -3.24 26.38 16.51
C MET A 52 -4.52 25.91 15.84
N SER A 53 -4.90 26.54 14.73
CA SER A 53 -6.11 26.21 13.98
C SER A 53 -5.90 26.45 12.49
N GLY A 54 -6.50 25.60 11.66
CA GLY A 54 -6.36 25.62 10.21
C GLY A 54 -6.68 24.28 9.58
N ILE A 55 -6.55 24.21 8.26
CA ILE A 55 -6.67 22.97 7.49
C ILE A 55 -5.25 22.49 7.16
N TYR A 56 -4.92 21.28 7.60
CA TYR A 56 -3.61 20.67 7.40
C TYR A 56 -3.75 19.35 6.66
N ASN A 57 -2.92 19.16 5.63
CA ASN A 57 -2.75 17.86 5.00
C ASN A 57 -1.83 17.00 5.87
N VAL A 58 -2.19 15.74 6.07
CA VAL A 58 -1.39 14.76 6.80
C VAL A 58 -1.02 13.63 5.86
N GLY A 59 0.22 13.68 5.38
CA GLY A 59 0.82 12.70 4.49
C GLY A 59 2.32 12.61 4.78
N THR A 60 2.98 11.65 4.16
CA THR A 60 4.44 11.51 4.25
C THR A 60 5.17 12.49 3.31
N GLY A 61 4.46 13.06 2.33
CA GLY A 61 5.05 13.84 1.25
C GLY A 61 5.73 12.99 0.18
N HIS A 62 5.67 11.66 0.30
CA HIS A 62 6.28 10.71 -0.60
C HIS A 62 5.24 9.78 -1.21
N SER A 63 5.02 9.90 -2.51
CA SER A 63 4.16 8.98 -3.23
C SER A 63 4.83 7.62 -3.46
N ARG A 64 4.03 6.56 -3.45
CA ARG A 64 4.41 5.20 -3.82
C ARG A 64 3.32 4.59 -4.69
N SER A 65 3.70 3.63 -5.55
CA SER A 65 2.74 2.87 -6.35
C SER A 65 2.03 1.82 -5.48
N PHE A 66 0.93 1.25 -5.98
CA PHE A 66 0.34 0.09 -5.35
C PHE A 66 1.23 -1.16 -5.50
N ASN A 67 2.01 -1.24 -6.58
CA ASN A 67 3.03 -2.28 -6.76
C ASN A 67 4.07 -2.26 -5.64
N ASP A 68 4.58 -1.08 -5.29
CA ASP A 68 5.53 -0.93 -4.18
C ASP A 68 4.92 -1.41 -2.86
N LEU A 69 3.67 -1.01 -2.58
CA LEU A 69 2.99 -1.42 -1.36
C LEU A 69 2.72 -2.93 -1.32
N ALA A 70 2.30 -3.53 -2.45
CA ALA A 70 2.05 -4.96 -2.55
C ALA A 70 3.34 -5.76 -2.35
N LEU A 71 4.44 -5.35 -2.99
CA LEU A 71 5.75 -5.97 -2.81
C LEU A 71 6.29 -5.83 -1.39
N ALA A 72 6.09 -4.68 -0.75
CA ALA A 72 6.48 -4.51 0.65
C ALA A 72 5.78 -5.51 1.58
N VAL A 73 4.50 -5.78 1.34
CA VAL A 73 3.74 -6.78 2.11
C VAL A 73 4.23 -8.20 1.81
N ILE A 74 4.36 -8.56 0.52
CA ILE A 74 4.85 -9.89 0.10
C ILE A 74 6.23 -10.16 0.69
N ASN A 75 7.18 -9.23 0.50
CA ASN A 75 8.56 -9.40 0.92
C ASN A 75 8.72 -9.35 2.44
N GLY A 76 7.89 -8.55 3.13
CA GLY A 76 7.83 -8.59 4.60
C GLY A 76 7.44 -9.98 5.12
N LEU A 77 6.46 -10.62 4.49
CA LEU A 77 6.04 -11.99 4.86
C LEU A 77 7.06 -13.04 4.44
N ALA A 78 7.64 -12.92 3.24
CA ALA A 78 8.71 -13.81 2.78
C ALA A 78 9.89 -13.80 3.77
N GLN A 79 10.33 -12.60 4.17
CA GLN A 79 11.43 -12.46 5.13
C GLN A 79 11.11 -13.08 6.50
N LEU A 80 9.88 -12.89 7.01
CA LEU A 80 9.44 -13.53 8.26
C LEU A 80 9.43 -15.06 8.18
N ASN A 81 9.23 -15.61 6.99
CA ASN A 81 9.25 -17.05 6.72
C ASN A 81 10.63 -17.59 6.32
N GLY A 82 11.67 -16.74 6.27
CA GLY A 82 13.01 -17.11 5.84
C GLY A 82 13.13 -17.35 4.32
N GLU A 83 12.18 -16.85 3.54
CA GLU A 83 12.18 -16.88 2.08
C GLU A 83 12.95 -15.68 1.50
N SER A 84 13.41 -15.80 0.26
CA SER A 84 14.11 -14.72 -0.44
C SER A 84 13.16 -13.59 -0.83
N VAL A 85 13.68 -12.36 -0.80
CA VAL A 85 13.00 -11.17 -1.35
C VAL A 85 12.74 -11.36 -2.85
N MET A 86 11.56 -10.93 -3.29
CA MET A 86 11.11 -11.04 -4.67
C MET A 86 10.93 -9.68 -5.34
N GLU A 87 11.23 -9.65 -6.63
CA GLU A 87 10.98 -8.53 -7.52
C GLU A 87 9.56 -8.58 -8.11
N LEU A 88 9.08 -7.46 -8.67
CA LEU A 88 7.73 -7.36 -9.24
C LEU A 88 7.42 -8.48 -10.24
N GLN A 89 8.33 -8.72 -11.19
CA GLN A 89 8.13 -9.74 -12.22
C GLN A 89 8.12 -11.16 -11.65
N GLN A 90 8.80 -11.40 -10.53
CA GLN A 90 8.79 -12.69 -9.86
C GLN A 90 7.44 -12.89 -9.15
N ALA A 91 6.94 -11.88 -8.44
CA ALA A 91 5.63 -11.94 -7.80
C ALA A 91 4.50 -12.17 -8.83
N LEU A 92 4.58 -11.53 -10.00
CA LEU A 92 3.63 -11.72 -11.10
C LEU A 92 3.72 -13.14 -11.69
N SER A 93 4.94 -13.63 -12.00
CA SER A 93 5.13 -14.95 -12.59
C SER A 93 4.74 -16.10 -11.65
N GLN A 94 4.86 -15.91 -10.34
CA GLN A 94 4.40 -16.88 -9.33
C GLN A 94 2.89 -16.80 -9.06
N GLY A 95 2.18 -15.82 -9.63
CA GLY A 95 0.75 -15.60 -9.38
C GLY A 95 0.44 -15.06 -7.99
N TRP A 96 1.45 -14.55 -7.28
CA TRP A 96 1.34 -13.92 -5.96
C TRP A 96 0.80 -12.49 -6.05
N LEU A 97 0.94 -11.88 -7.22
CA LEU A 97 0.32 -10.63 -7.60
C LEU A 97 -0.41 -10.83 -8.93
N GLU A 98 -1.64 -10.32 -9.03
CA GLU A 98 -2.41 -10.31 -10.28
C GLU A 98 -3.12 -8.98 -10.50
N TYR A 99 -3.28 -8.62 -11.77
CA TYR A 99 -4.03 -7.44 -12.17
C TYR A 99 -5.41 -7.81 -12.71
N PHE A 100 -6.43 -7.11 -12.24
CA PHE A 100 -7.81 -7.28 -12.70
C PHE A 100 -8.41 -5.95 -13.14
N SER A 101 -9.33 -6.01 -14.11
CA SER A 101 -10.07 -4.83 -14.57
C SER A 101 -11.05 -4.37 -13.50
N MET A 102 -11.32 -3.06 -13.44
CA MET A 102 -12.48 -2.58 -12.69
C MET A 102 -13.77 -3.22 -13.23
N PRO A 103 -14.75 -3.54 -12.36
CA PRO A 103 -16.07 -3.96 -12.81
C PRO A 103 -16.73 -2.88 -13.67
N GLU A 104 -17.48 -3.28 -14.69
CA GLU A 104 -18.36 -2.36 -15.41
C GLU A 104 -19.51 -1.95 -14.48
N THR A 105 -19.72 -0.64 -14.33
CA THR A 105 -20.81 -0.03 -13.55
C THR A 105 -22.14 -0.08 -14.29
#